data_AF-A0A8I3AAC8-F1
#
_entry.id   AF-A0A8I3AAC8-F1
#
_cell.length_a   1.000
_cell.length_b   1.000
_cell.length_c   1.000
_cell.angle_alpha   90.00
_cell.angle_beta   90.00
_cell.angle_gamma   90.00
#
_symmetry.space_group_name_H-M   'P 1'
#
loop_
_entity.id
_entity.type
_entity.pdbx_description
1 polymer ?
#
loop_
_entity_poly.entity_id
_entity_poly.type
_entity_poly.pdbx_seq_one_letter_code
_entity_poly.pdbx_strand_id
1 'polypeptide(L)'
;MAFRASDNLQCYIRGAKLPAMAYRSPRSEPGSYHVSLNVRPERYRKLRLVHTINATPFSDIISDWVEEFVPSKSLGVNDEDEHTGERLTIPCDPFFSIVPLPLVRAEDIERVFVWVDMFPLESTRRILNLLYGNSNSWRFLPCEEQPFLKTLTWSYSKSEQDKTISQDALCLFLMPPWLLSAKDLQEFARGQAFPDRSAPDSLGDEAQSTLHGMEWLWSKVLAQFI
;
A
#
# COMPACT_ATOMS: atom_id res chain seq x y z
N MET A 1 1.33 29.62 -17.80
CA MET A 1 0.85 29.61 -16.40
C MET A 1 0.48 28.17 -16.10
N ALA A 2 1.06 27.59 -15.04
CA ALA A 2 0.65 26.26 -14.59
C ALA A 2 -0.56 26.42 -13.66
N PHE A 3 -1.54 25.53 -13.80
CA PHE A 3 -2.75 25.55 -12.98
C PHE A 3 -2.50 24.85 -11.64
N ARG A 4 -3.31 25.16 -10.62
CA ARG A 4 -3.34 24.33 -9.40
C ARG A 4 -4.11 23.06 -9.70
N ALA A 5 -3.75 21.96 -9.06
CA ALA A 5 -4.46 20.70 -9.26
C ALA A 5 -5.91 20.76 -8.74
N SER A 6 -6.15 21.51 -7.68
CA SER A 6 -7.49 21.82 -7.15
C SER A 6 -8.37 22.63 -8.11
N ASP A 7 -7.80 23.26 -9.15
CA ASP A 7 -8.57 23.99 -10.16
C ASP A 7 -9.24 23.05 -11.17
N ASN A 8 -8.72 21.82 -11.32
CA ASN A 8 -9.35 20.75 -12.09
C ASN A 8 -8.85 19.38 -11.60
N LEU A 9 -9.44 18.93 -10.50
CA LEU A 9 -9.02 17.72 -9.80
C LEU A 9 -9.18 16.47 -10.69
N GLN A 10 -10.24 16.44 -11.49
CA GLN A 10 -10.50 15.36 -12.44
C GLN A 10 -9.37 15.19 -13.46
N CYS A 11 -8.93 16.29 -14.10
CA CYS A 11 -7.81 16.25 -15.04
C CYS A 11 -6.50 15.91 -14.34
N TYR A 12 -6.28 16.41 -13.13
CA TYR A 12 -5.09 16.06 -12.34
C TYR A 12 -5.03 14.56 -12.05
N ILE A 13 -6.09 13.95 -11.52
CA ILE A 13 -6.12 12.51 -11.20
C ILE A 13 -5.85 11.65 -12.44
N ARG A 14 -6.38 12.04 -13.60
CA ARG A 14 -6.15 11.32 -14.87
C ARG A 14 -4.72 11.47 -15.39
N GLY A 15 -4.07 12.61 -15.14
CA GLY A 15 -2.75 12.94 -15.67
C GLY A 15 -1.58 12.64 -14.74
N ALA A 16 -1.84 12.58 -13.44
CA ALA A 16 -0.82 12.44 -12.41
C ALA A 16 -0.10 11.09 -12.54
N LYS A 17 1.23 11.13 -12.52
CA LYS A 17 2.06 9.93 -12.66
C LYS A 17 3.02 9.86 -11.49
N LEU A 18 3.04 8.71 -10.83
CA LEU A 18 4.01 8.47 -9.78
C LEU A 18 5.43 8.63 -10.35
N PRO A 19 6.29 9.42 -9.68
CA PRO A 19 7.67 9.54 -10.09
C PRO A 19 8.36 8.18 -9.91
N ALA A 20 9.30 7.88 -10.78
CA ALA A 20 10.09 6.66 -10.67
C ALA A 20 10.83 6.67 -9.33
N MET A 21 10.55 5.68 -8.48
CA MET A 21 11.28 5.51 -7.23
C MET A 21 12.71 5.12 -7.56
N ALA A 22 13.65 6.02 -7.32
CA ALA A 22 15.06 5.70 -7.43
C ALA A 22 15.44 4.83 -6.23
N TYR A 23 15.83 3.58 -6.47
CA TYR A 23 16.27 2.67 -5.41
C TYR A 23 17.65 2.13 -5.71
N ARG A 24 18.37 1.76 -4.65
CA ARG A 24 19.60 0.98 -4.75
C ARG A 24 19.33 -0.34 -4.05
N SER A 25 19.48 -1.44 -4.79
CA SER A 25 19.48 -2.74 -4.13
C SER A 25 20.60 -2.73 -3.07
N PRO A 26 20.31 -3.00 -1.78
CA PRO A 26 21.37 -3.18 -0.81
C PRO A 26 22.31 -4.24 -1.37
N ARG A 27 23.62 -3.96 -1.36
CA ARG A 27 24.66 -4.92 -1.78
C ARG A 27 24.69 -6.06 -0.78
N SER A 28 23.74 -6.97 -0.91
CA SER A 28 23.67 -8.21 -0.15
C SER A 28 23.67 -9.31 -1.19
N GLU A 29 24.59 -10.26 -1.04
CA GLU A 29 24.60 -11.53 -1.78
C GLU A 29 23.19 -12.13 -1.82
N PRO A 30 22.88 -13.03 -2.77
CA PRO A 30 21.61 -13.76 -2.80
C PRO A 30 21.53 -14.71 -1.60
N GLY A 31 21.46 -14.16 -0.40
CA GLY A 31 21.16 -14.82 0.83
C GLY A 31 19.71 -15.21 0.72
N SER A 32 19.47 -16.51 0.59
CA SER A 32 18.20 -17.14 0.92
C SER A 32 17.67 -16.46 2.18
N TYR A 33 16.68 -15.57 2.03
CA TYR A 33 16.02 -14.90 3.15
C TYR A 33 15.26 -15.99 3.92
N HIS A 34 15.98 -16.73 4.77
CA HIS A 34 15.42 -17.70 5.69
C HIS A 34 14.73 -16.91 6.81
N VAL A 35 13.56 -16.36 6.50
CA VAL A 35 12.71 -15.74 7.50
C VAL A 35 12.05 -16.89 8.27
N SER A 36 12.57 -17.20 9.45
CA SER A 36 11.89 -18.07 10.40
C SER A 36 10.58 -17.41 10.80
N LEU A 37 9.47 -18.03 10.45
CA LEU A 37 8.15 -17.49 10.72
C LEU A 37 7.68 -17.95 12.09
N ASN A 38 7.35 -16.99 12.95
CA ASN A 38 6.68 -17.26 14.22
C ASN A 38 5.16 -17.39 14.05
N VAL A 39 4.63 -17.30 12.83
CA VAL A 39 3.19 -17.31 12.56
C VAL A 39 2.73 -18.75 12.41
N ARG A 40 1.92 -19.23 13.34
CA ARG A 40 1.28 -20.54 13.26
C ARG A 40 -0.03 -20.41 12.46
N PRO A 41 -0.25 -21.20 11.40
CA PRO A 41 -1.52 -21.22 10.70
C PRO A 41 -2.62 -21.71 11.65
N GLU A 42 -3.64 -20.88 11.87
CA GLU A 42 -4.78 -21.24 12.72
C GLU A 42 -5.82 -22.04 11.93
N ARG A 43 -6.40 -23.07 12.55
CA ARG A 43 -7.30 -24.03 11.87
C ARG A 43 -8.54 -23.38 11.23
N TYR A 44 -8.96 -22.23 11.72
CA TYR A 44 -10.19 -21.56 11.32
C TYR A 44 -9.97 -20.42 10.31
N ARG A 45 -8.72 -20.06 9.99
CA ARG A 45 -8.39 -19.00 9.03
C ARG A 45 -7.55 -19.57 7.90
N LYS A 46 -8.16 -19.73 6.73
CA LYS A 46 -7.50 -20.22 5.52
C LYS A 46 -7.60 -19.13 4.45
N LEU A 47 -6.47 -18.55 4.07
CA LEU A 47 -6.42 -17.74 2.86
C LEU A 47 -6.58 -18.68 1.67
N ARG A 48 -7.73 -18.60 1.00
CA ARG A 48 -8.11 -19.55 -0.05
C ARG A 48 -7.68 -19.11 -1.43
N LEU A 49 -7.63 -17.80 -1.64
CA LEU A 49 -7.45 -17.24 -2.97
C LEU A 49 -6.79 -15.87 -2.90
N VAL A 50 -5.91 -15.61 -3.85
CA VAL A 50 -5.39 -14.27 -4.15
C VAL A 50 -5.78 -13.96 -5.58
N HIS A 51 -6.39 -12.80 -5.78
CA HIS A 51 -6.74 -12.29 -7.09
C HIS A 51 -5.71 -11.26 -7.54
N THR A 52 -5.24 -11.39 -8.77
CA THR A 52 -4.54 -10.30 -9.44
C THR A 52 -5.55 -9.30 -9.97
N ILE A 53 -5.31 -8.02 -9.76
CA ILE A 53 -6.08 -6.96 -10.42
C ILE A 53 -5.63 -6.90 -11.88
N ASN A 54 -6.56 -7.09 -12.81
CA ASN A 54 -6.29 -6.88 -14.23
C ASN A 54 -6.28 -5.36 -14.51
N ALA A 55 -5.14 -4.85 -14.97
CA ALA A 55 -4.90 -3.43 -15.12
C ALA A 55 -5.90 -2.73 -16.05
N THR A 56 -6.30 -3.36 -17.14
CA THR A 56 -7.20 -2.74 -18.14
C THR A 56 -8.61 -2.50 -17.59
N PRO A 57 -9.39 -3.51 -17.19
CA PRO A 57 -10.74 -3.28 -16.68
C PRO A 57 -10.74 -2.47 -15.39
N PHE A 58 -9.68 -2.57 -14.58
CA PHE A 58 -9.55 -1.74 -13.38
C PHE A 58 -9.34 -0.27 -13.72
N SER A 59 -8.54 0.03 -14.75
CA SER A 59 -8.36 1.39 -15.26
C SER A 59 -9.67 1.97 -15.80
N ASP A 60 -10.50 1.16 -16.46
CA ASP A 60 -11.81 1.59 -16.96
C ASP A 60 -12.74 1.95 -15.79
N ILE A 61 -12.84 1.07 -14.78
CA ILE A 61 -13.62 1.33 -13.55
C ILE A 61 -13.16 2.61 -12.85
N ILE A 62 -11.84 2.83 -12.72
CA ILE A 62 -11.31 4.06 -12.13
C ILE A 62 -11.70 5.27 -12.99
N SER A 63 -11.60 5.16 -14.31
CA SER A 63 -11.90 6.27 -15.23
C SER A 63 -13.36 6.69 -15.15
N ASP A 64 -14.28 5.71 -15.09
CA ASP A 64 -15.71 5.91 -14.91
C ASP A 64 -16.01 6.55 -13.56
N TRP A 65 -15.40 6.04 -12.48
CA TRP A 65 -15.55 6.62 -11.13
C TRP A 65 -15.04 8.06 -11.08
N VAL A 66 -13.89 8.35 -11.69
CA VAL A 66 -13.34 9.71 -11.77
C VAL A 66 -14.26 10.62 -12.59
N GLU A 67 -14.91 10.09 -13.62
CA GLU A 67 -15.87 10.87 -14.41
C GLU A 67 -17.11 11.26 -13.61
N GLU A 68 -17.64 10.31 -12.84
CA GLU A 68 -18.89 10.45 -12.11
C GLU A 68 -18.74 11.26 -10.80
N PHE A 69 -17.67 11.01 -10.04
CA PHE A 69 -17.57 11.51 -8.67
C PHE A 69 -16.55 12.64 -8.47
N VAL A 70 -15.63 12.87 -9.42
CA VAL A 70 -14.59 13.89 -9.26
C VAL A 70 -14.96 15.17 -10.04
N PRO A 71 -15.00 16.34 -9.38
CA PRO A 71 -15.34 17.59 -10.04
C PRO A 71 -14.25 18.04 -11.02
N SER A 72 -14.69 18.51 -12.18
CA SER A 72 -13.85 19.11 -13.23
C SER A 72 -13.71 20.63 -13.10
N LYS A 73 -14.45 21.24 -12.18
CA LYS A 73 -14.43 22.69 -11.92
C LYS A 73 -13.48 23.00 -10.77
N SER A 74 -12.99 24.24 -10.74
CA SER A 74 -12.14 24.70 -9.65
C SER A 74 -12.89 24.64 -8.32
N LEU A 75 -12.22 24.07 -7.33
CA LEU A 75 -12.68 24.01 -5.95
C LEU A 75 -12.43 25.32 -5.20
N GLY A 76 -11.67 26.27 -5.77
CA GLY A 76 -11.35 27.55 -5.14
C GLY A 76 -10.42 27.45 -3.92
N VAL A 77 -9.84 26.27 -3.67
CA VAL A 77 -8.92 26.00 -2.54
C VAL A 77 -7.49 25.77 -3.02
N ASN A 78 -6.52 25.82 -2.10
CA ASN A 78 -5.13 25.52 -2.42
C ASN A 78 -4.86 24.00 -2.43
N ASP A 79 -3.83 23.60 -3.19
CA ASP A 79 -3.41 22.19 -3.27
C ASP A 79 -2.91 21.68 -1.90
N GLU A 80 -2.27 22.56 -1.13
CA GLU A 80 -1.86 22.33 0.26
C GLU A 80 -2.90 22.89 1.25
N ASP A 81 -3.20 22.12 2.28
CA ASP A 81 -4.02 22.51 3.41
C ASP A 81 -3.17 23.23 4.45
N GLU A 82 -3.46 24.49 4.73
CA GLU A 82 -2.69 25.29 5.69
C GLU A 82 -2.85 24.79 7.14
N HIS A 83 -3.93 24.08 7.46
CA HIS A 83 -4.20 23.61 8.82
C HIS A 83 -3.60 22.24 9.09
N THR A 84 -3.79 21.29 8.16
CA THR A 84 -3.32 19.92 8.33
C THR A 84 -1.92 19.69 7.74
N GLY A 85 -1.46 20.57 6.85
CA GLY A 85 -0.22 20.40 6.08
C GLY A 85 -0.34 19.39 4.94
N GLU A 86 -1.54 18.84 4.72
CA GLU A 86 -1.75 17.84 3.69
C GLU A 86 -1.73 18.44 2.30
N ARG A 87 -1.14 17.73 1.33
CA ARG A 87 -0.99 18.30 -0.01
C ARG A 87 -0.97 17.28 -1.12
N LEU A 88 -1.23 17.76 -2.34
CA LEU A 88 -1.00 17.00 -3.55
C LEU A 88 0.50 16.97 -3.84
N THR A 89 1.05 15.77 -4.01
CA THR A 89 2.51 15.52 -4.10
C THR A 89 2.93 14.81 -5.38
N ILE A 90 1.99 14.20 -6.11
CA ILE A 90 2.29 13.49 -7.36
C ILE A 90 2.43 14.53 -8.50
N PRO A 91 3.54 14.53 -9.25
CA PRO A 91 3.72 15.46 -10.36
C PRO A 91 2.72 15.16 -11.50
N CYS A 92 2.27 16.23 -12.16
CA CYS A 92 1.36 16.17 -13.31
C CYS A 92 1.73 17.24 -14.36
N ASP A 93 2.97 17.17 -14.83
CA ASP A 93 3.48 18.05 -15.87
C ASP A 93 2.79 17.83 -17.22
N PRO A 94 2.67 18.87 -18.08
CA PRO A 94 3.09 20.26 -17.87
C PRO A 94 1.96 21.16 -17.32
N PHE A 95 0.77 20.60 -17.08
CA PHE A 95 -0.44 21.40 -16.87
C PHE A 95 -0.59 21.89 -15.43
N PHE A 96 -0.10 21.13 -14.46
CA PHE A 96 -0.24 21.41 -13.04
C PHE A 96 1.11 21.61 -12.36
N SER A 97 1.22 22.64 -11.52
CA SER A 97 2.46 22.94 -10.78
C SER A 97 2.42 22.35 -9.38
N ILE A 98 2.77 21.07 -9.26
CA ILE A 98 2.96 20.41 -7.97
C ILE A 98 4.42 20.58 -7.52
N VAL A 99 4.61 20.98 -6.26
CA VAL A 99 5.94 21.19 -5.69
C VAL A 99 6.67 19.84 -5.60
N PRO A 100 7.85 19.69 -6.24
CA PRO A 100 8.61 18.44 -6.17
C PRO A 100 9.05 18.15 -4.74
N LEU A 101 8.89 16.89 -4.32
CA LEU A 101 9.44 16.42 -3.05
C LEU A 101 10.90 15.96 -3.25
N PRO A 102 11.86 16.48 -2.45
CA PRO A 102 13.25 16.05 -2.53
C PRO A 102 13.44 14.71 -1.79
N LEU A 103 12.80 13.65 -2.25
CA LEU A 103 12.98 12.32 -1.66
C LEU A 103 14.30 11.72 -2.14
N VAL A 104 15.10 11.28 -1.17
CA VAL A 104 16.37 10.56 -1.40
C VAL A 104 16.06 9.16 -1.93
N ARG A 105 17.05 8.52 -2.56
CA ARG A 105 16.94 7.14 -3.04
C ARG A 105 16.53 6.19 -1.91
N ALA A 106 15.71 5.20 -2.26
CA ALA A 106 15.32 4.14 -1.35
C ALA A 106 16.44 3.10 -1.25
N GLU A 107 17.12 3.07 -0.10
CA GLU A 107 18.23 2.13 0.21
C GLU A 107 17.81 1.04 1.21
N ASP A 108 16.71 1.27 1.94
CA ASP A 108 16.12 0.37 2.92
C ASP A 108 14.59 0.42 2.84
N ILE A 109 13.92 -0.45 3.61
CA ILE A 109 12.45 -0.53 3.63
C ILE A 109 11.80 0.73 4.23
N GLU A 110 12.44 1.39 5.18
CA GLU A 110 11.91 2.62 5.77
C GLU A 110 11.85 3.74 4.73
N ARG A 111 12.85 3.83 3.85
CA ARG A 111 12.85 4.78 2.74
C ARG A 111 11.81 4.43 1.69
N VAL A 112 11.60 3.14 1.38
CA VAL A 112 10.48 2.72 0.51
C VAL A 112 9.14 3.15 1.12
N PHE A 113 8.97 2.95 2.42
CA PHE A 113 7.78 3.36 3.14
C PHE A 113 7.56 4.87 3.08
N VAL A 114 8.59 5.68 3.35
CA VAL A 114 8.53 7.15 3.23
C VAL A 114 8.14 7.57 1.81
N TRP A 115 8.65 6.90 0.78
CA TRP A 115 8.25 7.17 -0.60
C TRP A 115 6.76 6.91 -0.84
N VAL A 116 6.24 5.77 -0.36
CA VAL A 116 4.83 5.42 -0.52
C VAL A 116 3.94 6.36 0.29
N ASP A 117 4.32 6.68 1.52
CA ASP A 117 3.55 7.58 2.37
C ASP A 117 3.48 9.00 1.77
N MET A 118 4.65 9.57 1.40
CA MET A 118 4.75 10.95 0.93
C MET A 118 4.22 11.18 -0.49
N PHE A 119 4.19 10.16 -1.36
CA PHE A 119 3.66 10.29 -2.72
C PHE A 119 2.21 9.81 -2.82
N PRO A 120 1.92 8.52 -3.07
CA PRO A 120 0.55 8.10 -3.32
C PRO A 120 -0.37 8.32 -2.13
N LEU A 121 0.05 8.01 -0.90
CA LEU A 121 -0.87 8.04 0.24
C LEU A 121 -1.22 9.46 0.68
N GLU A 122 -0.23 10.35 0.75
CA GLU A 122 -0.42 11.78 1.02
C GLU A 122 -1.37 12.42 -0.01
N SER A 123 -1.13 12.18 -1.30
CA SER A 123 -2.01 12.69 -2.36
C SER A 123 -3.41 12.10 -2.28
N THR A 124 -3.56 10.80 -2.01
CA THR A 124 -4.87 10.17 -1.84
C THR A 124 -5.63 10.76 -0.65
N ARG A 125 -4.97 10.97 0.49
CA ARG A 125 -5.57 11.62 1.67
C ARG A 125 -6.09 13.01 1.31
N ARG A 126 -5.25 13.83 0.68
CA ARG A 126 -5.64 15.18 0.25
C ARG A 126 -6.81 15.17 -0.74
N ILE A 127 -6.79 14.28 -1.74
CA ILE A 127 -7.89 14.14 -2.71
C ILE A 127 -9.19 13.78 -2.01
N LEU A 128 -9.18 12.80 -1.10
CA LEU A 128 -10.39 12.40 -0.37
C LEU A 128 -10.92 13.56 0.49
N ASN A 129 -10.03 14.32 1.14
CA ASN A 129 -10.42 15.50 1.92
C ASN A 129 -11.04 16.60 1.05
N LEU A 130 -10.52 16.80 -0.16
CA LEU A 130 -11.12 17.72 -1.14
C LEU A 130 -12.51 17.26 -1.63
N LEU A 131 -12.73 15.95 -1.77
CA LEU A 131 -13.99 15.39 -2.28
C LEU A 131 -15.09 15.30 -1.22
N TYR A 132 -14.74 14.92 0.01
CA TYR A 132 -15.73 14.54 1.02
C TYR A 132 -15.71 15.44 2.26
N GLY A 133 -14.72 16.31 2.44
CA GLY A 133 -14.59 17.28 3.55
C GLY A 133 -14.40 16.70 4.96
N ASN A 134 -14.86 15.46 5.20
CA ASN A 134 -14.92 14.79 6.50
C ASN A 134 -13.98 13.57 6.59
N SER A 135 -13.08 13.38 5.63
CA SER A 135 -12.13 12.27 5.64
C SER A 135 -10.92 12.49 6.55
N ASN A 136 -10.80 13.61 7.26
CA ASN A 136 -9.73 13.86 8.25
C ASN A 136 -9.66 12.79 9.36
N SER A 137 -10.76 12.10 9.62
CA SER A 137 -10.80 10.98 10.57
C SER A 137 -10.23 9.68 10.00
N TRP A 138 -10.07 9.56 8.69
CA TRP A 138 -9.47 8.40 8.06
C TRP A 138 -7.98 8.64 7.80
N ARG A 139 -7.15 7.68 8.19
CA ARG A 139 -5.70 7.77 8.00
C ARG A 139 -5.09 6.39 7.79
N PHE A 140 -3.92 6.37 7.16
CA PHE A 140 -3.09 5.18 7.13
C PHE A 140 -2.32 5.07 8.43
N LEU A 141 -2.52 3.97 9.16
CA LEU A 141 -1.84 3.69 10.41
C LEU A 141 -0.84 2.55 10.21
N PRO A 142 0.44 2.71 10.62
CA PRO A 142 1.36 1.59 10.66
C PRO A 142 0.90 0.58 11.71
N CYS A 143 0.84 -0.70 11.33
CA CYS A 143 0.33 -1.76 12.19
C CYS A 143 1.47 -2.60 12.79
N GLU A 144 2.23 -3.30 11.96
CA GLU A 144 3.32 -4.16 12.39
C GLU A 144 4.61 -3.85 11.63
N GLU A 145 5.72 -3.86 12.37
CA GLU A 145 7.06 -3.71 11.81
C GLU A 145 7.69 -5.09 11.63
N GLN A 146 7.88 -5.48 10.38
CA GLN A 146 8.70 -6.62 10.03
C GLN A 146 9.91 -6.15 9.23
N PRO A 147 11.05 -6.85 9.31
CA PRO A 147 12.30 -6.37 8.71
C PRO A 147 12.24 -6.15 7.19
N PHE A 148 11.31 -6.84 6.50
CA PHE A 148 11.18 -6.81 5.04
C PHE A 148 9.76 -6.54 4.55
N LEU A 149 8.83 -6.28 5.46
CA LEU A 149 7.43 -6.01 5.16
C LEU A 149 6.92 -4.93 6.11
N LYS A 150 6.38 -3.86 5.54
CA LYS A 150 5.64 -2.84 6.30
C LYS A 150 4.19 -2.96 5.95
N THR A 151 3.33 -2.76 6.95
CA THR A 151 1.89 -2.77 6.71
C THR A 151 1.22 -1.53 7.24
N LEU A 152 0.35 -0.99 6.40
CA LEU A 152 -0.50 0.15 6.67
C LEU A 152 -1.96 -0.27 6.63
N THR A 153 -2.73 0.19 7.59
CA THR A 153 -4.18 0.02 7.59
C THR A 153 -4.85 1.36 7.39
N TRP A 154 -5.75 1.45 6.41
CA TRP A 154 -6.66 2.58 6.25
C TRP A 154 -7.81 2.40 7.24
N SER A 155 -7.79 3.21 8.27
CA SER A 155 -8.68 3.07 9.41
C SER A 155 -9.33 4.39 9.76
N TYR A 156 -10.57 4.31 10.22
CA TYR A 156 -11.31 5.44 10.75
C TYR A 156 -11.04 5.62 12.25
N SER A 157 -10.66 6.85 12.64
CA SER A 157 -10.34 7.25 14.01
C SER A 157 -11.31 8.36 14.44
N LYS A 158 -12.27 8.06 15.34
CA LYS A 158 -13.21 9.07 15.87
C LYS A 158 -12.58 10.07 16.84
N SER A 159 -11.49 9.69 17.53
CA SER A 159 -10.69 10.60 18.36
C SER A 159 -9.28 10.04 18.55
N GLU A 160 -8.31 10.87 18.95
CA GLU A 160 -6.97 10.39 19.33
C GLU A 160 -6.97 9.59 20.65
N GLN A 161 -8.05 9.67 21.43
CA GLN A 161 -8.15 9.12 22.78
C GLN A 161 -8.93 7.80 22.84
N ASP A 162 -9.88 7.56 21.93
CA ASP A 162 -10.68 6.33 21.85
C ASP A 162 -10.10 5.36 20.82
N LYS A 163 -9.19 4.50 21.29
CA LYS A 163 -8.64 3.37 20.52
C LYS A 163 -9.65 2.24 20.24
N THR A 164 -10.91 2.39 20.64
CA THR A 164 -11.84 1.26 20.84
C THR A 164 -12.74 0.95 19.65
N ILE A 165 -12.83 1.81 18.63
CA ILE A 165 -13.60 1.52 17.41
C ILE A 165 -12.80 1.94 16.17
N SER A 166 -11.75 1.19 15.85
CA SER A 166 -11.11 1.24 14.54
C SER A 166 -11.96 0.43 13.56
N GLN A 167 -12.54 1.09 12.56
CA GLN A 167 -13.08 0.37 11.42
C GLN A 167 -12.01 0.33 10.33
N ASP A 168 -11.43 -0.84 10.13
CA ASP A 168 -10.40 -1.06 9.13
C ASP A 168 -11.07 -1.35 7.78
N ALA A 169 -10.77 -0.54 6.76
CA ALA A 169 -11.38 -0.65 5.44
C ALA A 169 -10.42 -1.21 4.39
N LEU A 170 -9.11 -0.99 4.54
CA LEU A 170 -8.09 -1.44 3.60
C LEU A 170 -6.78 -1.72 4.33
N CYS A 171 -6.09 -2.80 3.94
CA CYS A 171 -4.76 -3.14 4.44
C CYS A 171 -3.78 -3.16 3.26
N LEU A 172 -2.67 -2.44 3.38
CA LEU A 172 -1.63 -2.29 2.38
C LEU A 172 -0.34 -2.93 2.87
N PHE A 173 0.11 -3.93 2.12
CA PHE A 173 1.37 -4.64 2.37
C PHE A 173 2.45 -4.07 1.46
N LEU A 174 3.49 -3.50 2.07
CA LEU A 174 4.59 -2.83 1.37
C LEU A 174 5.87 -3.66 1.49
N MET A 175 6.40 -4.07 0.34
CA MET A 175 7.68 -4.76 0.23
C MET A 175 8.64 -3.95 -0.63
N PRO A 176 9.95 -3.98 -0.30
CA PRO A 176 10.93 -3.31 -1.13
C PRO A 176 11.09 -4.02 -2.48
N PRO A 177 11.35 -3.28 -3.57
CA PRO A 177 11.35 -3.82 -4.93
C PRO A 177 12.47 -4.83 -5.21
N TRP A 178 13.50 -4.89 -4.37
CA TRP A 178 14.60 -5.87 -4.48
C TRP A 178 14.31 -7.20 -3.77
N LEU A 179 13.23 -7.31 -3.00
CA LEU A 179 12.90 -8.54 -2.27
C LEU A 179 12.20 -9.56 -3.17
N LEU A 180 11.28 -9.10 -4.02
CA LEU A 180 10.51 -9.93 -4.94
C LEU A 180 10.43 -9.25 -6.30
N SER A 181 10.69 -10.01 -7.36
CA SER A 181 10.45 -9.52 -8.71
C SER A 181 8.94 -9.46 -9.02
N ALA A 182 8.57 -8.69 -10.04
CA ALA A 182 7.19 -8.69 -10.53
C ALA A 182 6.71 -10.10 -10.96
N LYS A 183 7.63 -10.94 -11.45
CA LYS A 183 7.34 -12.33 -11.81
C LYS A 183 7.05 -13.17 -10.57
N ASP A 184 7.82 -13.01 -9.50
CA ASP A 184 7.60 -13.71 -8.23
C ASP A 184 6.23 -13.37 -7.64
N LEU A 185 5.83 -12.09 -7.71
CA LEU A 185 4.50 -11.65 -7.26
C LEU A 185 3.36 -12.24 -8.12
N GLN A 186 3.58 -12.37 -9.43
CA GLN A 186 2.60 -13.02 -10.31
C GLN A 186 2.48 -14.51 -10.04
N GLU A 187 3.60 -15.20 -9.79
CA GLU A 187 3.61 -16.61 -9.41
C GLU A 187 2.95 -16.81 -8.04
N PHE A 188 3.26 -15.94 -7.07
CA PHE A 188 2.59 -15.89 -5.77
C PHE A 188 1.07 -15.80 -5.92
N ALA A 189 0.57 -14.88 -6.76
CA ALA A 189 -0.87 -14.73 -6.97
C ALA A 189 -1.52 -15.92 -7.70
N ARG A 190 -0.75 -16.71 -8.46
CA ARG A 190 -1.22 -17.91 -9.18
C ARG A 190 -1.16 -19.18 -8.33
N GLY A 191 -0.26 -19.27 -7.36
CA GLY A 191 -0.06 -20.45 -6.52
C GLY A 191 -1.21 -20.67 -5.53
N GLN A 192 -2.30 -21.31 -5.97
CA GLN A 192 -3.55 -21.44 -5.20
C GLN A 192 -3.69 -22.72 -4.36
N ALA A 193 -2.60 -23.36 -3.94
CA ALA A 193 -2.67 -24.48 -3.01
C ALA A 193 -1.77 -24.22 -1.80
N PHE A 194 -2.38 -23.84 -0.68
CA PHE A 194 -1.70 -23.91 0.61
C PHE A 194 -1.54 -25.38 1.00
N PRO A 195 -0.38 -25.83 1.51
CA PRO A 195 -0.24 -27.18 2.05
C PRO A 195 -1.29 -27.40 3.14
N ASP A 196 -2.31 -28.22 2.87
CA ASP A 196 -3.34 -28.51 3.85
C ASP A 196 -2.71 -29.41 4.92
N ARG A 197 -2.38 -28.86 6.09
CA ARG A 197 -1.80 -29.60 7.23
C ARG A 197 -2.79 -30.56 7.90
N SER A 198 -3.79 -31.03 7.16
CA SER A 198 -4.83 -31.94 7.62
C SER A 198 -4.34 -33.39 7.74
N ALA A 199 -3.12 -33.72 7.30
CA ALA A 199 -2.56 -35.05 7.45
C ALA A 199 -2.03 -35.25 8.89
N PRO A 200 -2.60 -36.16 9.69
CA PRO A 200 -2.09 -36.50 11.00
C PRO A 200 -0.92 -37.48 10.85
N ASP A 201 0.24 -37.01 10.41
CA ASP A 201 1.46 -37.79 10.56
C ASP A 201 2.09 -37.48 11.91
N SER A 202 1.72 -38.34 12.87
CA SER A 202 2.64 -39.15 13.65
C SER A 202 4.07 -38.61 13.81
N LEU A 203 4.47 -38.51 15.07
CA LEU A 203 5.79 -38.18 15.62
C LEU A 203 6.01 -36.70 15.94
N GLY A 204 6.08 -36.46 17.24
CA GLY A 204 6.38 -35.17 17.82
C GLY A 204 7.76 -34.69 17.42
N ASP A 205 7.79 -33.47 16.93
CA ASP A 205 8.76 -32.47 17.35
C ASP A 205 8.20 -31.11 16.96
N GLU A 206 8.58 -30.08 17.71
CA GLU A 206 8.33 -28.67 17.41
C GLU A 206 9.10 -28.23 16.16
N ALA A 207 8.90 -28.91 15.03
CA ALA A 207 9.45 -28.50 13.76
C ALA A 207 8.71 -27.23 13.31
N GLN A 208 9.27 -26.07 13.69
CA GLN A 208 9.15 -24.83 12.95
C GLN A 208 9.41 -25.17 11.49
N SER A 209 8.35 -25.41 10.72
CA SER A 209 8.53 -25.72 9.31
C SER A 209 8.98 -24.43 8.67
N THR A 210 10.26 -24.40 8.32
CA THR A 210 10.85 -23.39 7.47
C THR A 210 10.06 -23.37 6.17
N LEU A 211 9.13 -22.43 6.06
CA LEU A 211 8.48 -22.13 4.79
C LEU A 211 9.57 -21.58 3.86
N HIS A 212 9.68 -22.14 2.67
CA HIS A 212 10.71 -21.78 1.71
C HIS A 212 10.11 -20.95 0.57
N GLY A 213 10.82 -19.91 0.13
CA GLY A 213 10.36 -19.08 -0.99
C GLY A 213 9.02 -18.39 -0.71
N MET A 214 8.09 -18.40 -1.65
CA MET A 214 6.87 -17.57 -1.58
C MET A 214 5.92 -17.92 -0.42
N GLU A 215 6.05 -19.10 0.19
CA GLU A 215 5.29 -19.53 1.36
C GLU A 215 5.48 -18.59 2.57
N TRP A 216 6.63 -17.92 2.67
CA TRP A 216 6.82 -16.93 3.74
C TRP A 216 5.92 -15.71 3.57
N LEU A 217 5.75 -15.21 2.34
CA LEU A 217 4.90 -14.06 2.07
C LEU A 217 3.44 -14.37 2.43
N TRP A 218 2.98 -15.58 2.10
CA TRP A 218 1.65 -16.08 2.46
C TRP A 218 1.41 -16.03 3.97
N SER A 219 2.37 -16.51 4.76
CA SER A 219 2.24 -16.51 6.22
C SER A 219 2.17 -15.11 6.82
N LYS A 220 2.83 -14.12 6.20
CA LYS A 220 2.84 -12.74 6.68
C LYS A 220 1.53 -12.02 6.38
N VAL A 221 1.01 -12.19 5.16
CA VAL A 221 -0.33 -11.68 4.81
C VAL A 221 -1.38 -12.31 5.72
N LEU A 222 -1.30 -13.62 5.99
CA LEU A 222 -2.23 -14.32 6.85
C LEU A 222 -2.16 -13.87 8.31
N ALA A 223 -0.96 -13.57 8.83
CA ALA A 223 -0.76 -13.12 10.22
C ALA A 223 -1.50 -11.82 10.55
N GLN A 224 -1.67 -10.95 9.56
CA GLN A 224 -2.20 -9.62 9.78
C GLN A 224 -3.73 -9.55 9.80
N PHE A 225 -4.39 -10.58 9.26
CA PHE A 225 -5.84 -10.73 9.37
C PHE A 225 -6.21 -11.59 10.59
N ILE A 226 -5.39 -11.57 11.67
CA ILE A 226 -5.61 -12.25 12.96
C ILE A 226 -6.33 -11.33 13.94
#